data_AF-A0A836HIS8-F1
#
_entry.id   AF-A0A836HIS8-F1
#
_cell.length_a   1.000
_cell.length_b   1.000
_cell.length_c   1.000
_cell.angle_alpha   90.00
_cell.angle_beta   90.00
_cell.angle_gamma   90.00
#
_symmetry.space_group_name_H-M   'P 1'
#
loop_
_entity.id
_entity.type
_entity.pdbx_description
1 polymer ?
#
loop_
_entity_poly.entity_id
_entity_poly.type
_entity_poly.pdbx_seq_one_letter_code
_entity_poly.pdbx_strand_id
1 'polypeptide(L)'
;MRGKGHKRLAARSFQRWQKLHFNALCDAHMTTPLRATLRLPVRRAAQSSSSLPIPASVDLHLATNSGAVLQWWQHEYEPFLARDPVAEGTAGTAPLATTTTQLLASARVSAHVGPPAPPLGYPDYIALEAKQYTEGVLRGETYAYQHAAAAGAVPAPPPGTSYLAPVKWIQQPLLDGFVAQRLTAHAGVTTSSLLDTRRTAMALGRQLPPFALSPFYAASELLDRWCLFGETAAVVPPTPSSSGAALDGTRQPQDPVAHHLRIAELALGAALLSSYRAAWLNGAVLSHRGTGHSVLVVGPRRSGKTTLALHCLSAAALQESGSASGDSGDNGVRLTAAEHFFLAAGTPVRRMLDSGSARLTSPTIFACSLPHHITVGLGAVLGTLRPNPGLAAAVELPPLFQSEAALRALLCNTDGVLWDMSKSYRVRLEDTQTPLSPRTSSQWEPVVVNALAGVVLLGWNVDELASRTPTPARNAVREIPLHDGGVEELLTRAQDYLFHGHHLLRSVYDPPRDAPARLADALADNGAAAPLQPSGGGIAPALHCIEGSVNFDLATQLVLGLLSAGA
;
A
#
# COMPACT_ATOMS: atom_id res chain seq x y z
N MET A 1 8.07 42.16 -5.99
CA MET A 1 8.95 41.45 -6.95
C MET A 1 10.42 41.69 -6.62
N ARG A 2 11.11 40.73 -5.99
CA ARG A 2 12.59 40.64 -5.97
C ARG A 2 12.93 39.24 -6.49
N GLY A 3 13.35 39.10 -7.76
CA GLY A 3 13.29 37.77 -8.41
C GLY A 3 14.00 37.57 -9.76
N LYS A 4 14.88 38.47 -10.22
CA LYS A 4 15.60 38.26 -11.49
C LYS A 4 16.72 37.20 -11.38
N GLY A 5 17.40 37.13 -10.23
CA GLY A 5 18.49 36.16 -9.99
C GLY A 5 18.00 34.72 -9.86
N HIS A 6 17.02 34.48 -8.98
CA HIS A 6 16.44 33.14 -8.78
C HIS A 6 15.78 32.58 -10.05
N LYS A 7 15.08 33.42 -10.84
CA LYS A 7 14.50 32.99 -12.13
C LYS A 7 15.57 32.58 -13.15
N ARG A 8 16.69 33.30 -13.22
CA ARG A 8 17.81 32.94 -14.12
C ARG A 8 18.49 31.65 -13.69
N LEU A 9 18.67 31.44 -12.38
CA LEU A 9 19.23 30.20 -11.83
C LEU A 9 18.29 29.00 -12.09
N ALA A 10 16.99 29.16 -11.85
CA ALA A 10 15.97 28.15 -12.15
C ALA A 10 15.99 27.76 -13.63
N ALA A 11 15.98 28.76 -14.52
CA ALA A 11 15.96 28.54 -15.97
C ALA A 11 17.22 27.79 -16.45
N ARG A 12 18.40 28.13 -15.90
CA ARG A 12 19.65 27.42 -16.21
C ARG A 12 19.64 25.98 -15.69
N SER A 13 19.18 25.78 -14.46
CA SER A 13 19.03 24.43 -13.88
C SER A 13 18.04 23.60 -14.71
N PHE A 14 16.88 24.17 -15.04
CA PHE A 14 15.87 23.55 -15.89
C PHE A 14 16.46 23.12 -17.24
N GLN A 15 17.11 24.05 -17.96
CA GLN A 15 17.74 23.76 -19.26
C GLN A 15 18.86 22.72 -19.18
N ARG A 16 19.60 22.66 -18.07
CA ARG A 16 20.66 21.66 -17.88
C ARG A 16 20.07 20.26 -17.75
N TRP A 17 19.08 20.10 -16.89
CA TRP A 17 18.41 18.83 -16.61
C TRP A 17 17.56 18.35 -17.79
N GLN A 18 16.92 19.25 -18.54
CA GLN A 18 16.13 18.90 -19.73
C GLN A 18 16.97 18.25 -20.85
N LYS A 19 18.29 18.49 -20.87
CA LYS A 19 19.22 17.90 -21.84
C LYS A 19 19.77 16.54 -21.40
N LEU A 20 19.35 16.04 -20.24
CA LEU A 20 19.94 14.87 -19.61
C LEU A 20 19.04 13.66 -19.86
N HIS A 21 19.65 12.54 -20.23
CA HIS A 21 18.98 11.25 -20.30
C HIS A 21 18.88 10.63 -18.91
N PHE A 22 17.73 10.07 -18.55
CA PHE A 22 17.49 9.32 -17.34
C PHE A 22 18.55 8.23 -17.12
N ASN A 23 18.95 7.50 -18.17
CA ASN A 23 20.00 6.50 -18.04
C ASN A 23 21.35 7.14 -17.64
N ALA A 24 21.71 8.29 -18.24
CA ALA A 24 22.91 9.02 -17.83
C ALA A 24 22.80 9.56 -16.39
N LEU A 25 21.60 9.94 -15.94
CA LEU A 25 21.35 10.37 -14.55
C LEU A 25 21.71 9.24 -13.58
N CYS A 26 21.17 8.05 -13.80
CA CYS A 26 21.37 6.88 -12.94
C CYS A 26 22.79 6.32 -13.05
N ASP A 27 23.30 6.13 -14.27
CA ASP A 27 24.54 5.40 -14.49
C ASP A 27 25.79 6.26 -14.25
N ALA A 28 25.76 7.55 -14.59
CA ALA A 28 26.94 8.42 -14.53
C ALA A 28 26.92 9.39 -13.33
N HIS A 29 25.74 9.80 -12.86
CA HIS A 29 25.62 10.83 -11.81
C HIS A 29 25.11 10.32 -10.46
N MET A 30 24.50 9.13 -10.40
CA MET A 30 23.92 8.54 -9.19
C MET A 30 24.22 7.06 -9.06
N THR A 31 25.51 6.71 -9.04
CA THR A 31 25.96 5.32 -9.03
C THR A 31 25.45 4.55 -7.81
N THR A 32 24.75 3.44 -8.04
CA THR A 32 24.23 2.54 -7.00
C THR A 32 24.92 1.16 -7.07
N PRO A 33 26.07 0.97 -6.40
CA PRO A 33 26.86 -0.26 -6.48
C PRO A 33 26.24 -1.47 -5.76
N LEU A 34 25.44 -1.24 -4.70
CA LEU A 34 24.84 -2.31 -3.93
C LEU A 34 23.54 -2.76 -4.60
N ARG A 35 23.40 -4.06 -4.90
CA ARG A 35 22.25 -4.61 -5.64
C ARG A 35 21.58 -5.75 -4.88
N ALA A 36 20.27 -5.84 -5.01
CA ALA A 36 19.45 -6.92 -4.51
C ALA A 36 18.25 -7.12 -5.43
N THR A 37 17.73 -8.35 -5.49
CA THR A 37 16.54 -8.68 -6.25
C THR A 37 15.45 -9.13 -5.28
N LEU A 38 14.37 -8.36 -5.20
CA LEU A 38 13.15 -8.75 -4.51
C LEU A 38 12.34 -9.65 -5.45
N ARG A 39 12.37 -10.96 -5.18
CA ARG A 39 11.70 -11.99 -5.98
C ARG A 39 10.40 -12.39 -5.32
N LEU A 40 9.28 -12.05 -5.96
CA LEU A 40 7.95 -12.37 -5.47
C LEU A 40 7.47 -13.66 -6.18
N PRO A 41 7.52 -14.83 -5.52
CA PRO A 41 7.15 -16.10 -6.14
C PRO A 41 5.65 -16.16 -6.39
N VAL A 42 5.26 -16.68 -7.55
CA VAL A 42 3.86 -16.88 -7.93
C VAL A 42 3.39 -18.20 -7.34
N ARG A 43 2.42 -18.13 -6.43
CA ARG A 43 1.71 -19.30 -5.92
C ARG A 43 0.48 -19.61 -6.77
N ARG A 44 0.23 -20.91 -6.91
CA ARG A 44 -0.92 -21.49 -7.62
C ARG A 44 -1.50 -22.58 -6.73
N ALA A 45 -2.81 -22.74 -6.78
CA ALA A 45 -3.48 -23.91 -6.23
C ALA A 45 -2.85 -25.20 -6.82
N ALA A 46 -2.59 -26.19 -5.97
CA ALA A 46 -2.07 -27.48 -6.43
C ALA A 46 -3.09 -28.12 -7.38
N GLN A 47 -2.71 -28.32 -8.63
CA GLN A 47 -3.50 -29.10 -9.59
C GLN A 47 -3.04 -30.55 -9.51
N SER A 48 -3.98 -31.49 -9.67
CA SER A 48 -3.74 -32.93 -9.76
C SER A 48 -2.99 -33.38 -11.02
N SER A 49 -2.38 -32.45 -11.76
CA SER A 49 -1.66 -32.73 -13.00
C SER A 49 -0.28 -33.35 -12.72
N SER A 50 0.09 -34.36 -13.51
CA SER A 50 1.33 -35.15 -13.35
C SER A 50 2.63 -34.43 -13.75
N SER A 51 2.58 -33.16 -14.17
CA SER A 51 3.75 -32.36 -14.55
C SER A 51 4.12 -31.36 -13.46
N LEU A 52 5.39 -31.31 -13.06
CA LEU A 52 5.91 -30.30 -12.15
C LEU A 52 5.71 -28.89 -12.75
N PRO A 53 4.99 -27.98 -12.08
CA PRO A 53 4.77 -26.63 -12.60
C PRO A 53 6.07 -25.85 -12.67
N ILE A 54 6.29 -25.11 -13.76
CA ILE A 54 7.45 -24.22 -13.92
C ILE A 54 7.33 -23.10 -12.87
N PRO A 55 8.35 -22.88 -12.02
CA PRO A 55 8.30 -21.81 -11.03
C PRO A 55 8.22 -20.46 -11.75
N ALA A 56 7.42 -19.53 -11.23
CA ALA A 56 7.28 -18.20 -11.81
C ALA A 56 7.43 -17.10 -10.75
N SER A 57 7.85 -15.92 -11.16
CA SER A 57 8.04 -14.79 -10.25
C SER A 57 7.78 -13.42 -10.89
N VAL A 58 7.53 -12.44 -10.03
CA VAL A 58 7.63 -11.01 -10.34
C VAL A 58 8.88 -10.48 -9.63
N ASP A 59 9.81 -9.90 -10.38
CA ASP A 59 11.12 -9.49 -9.85
C ASP A 59 11.29 -7.97 -9.83
N LEU A 60 11.57 -7.40 -8.66
CA LEU A 60 11.97 -6.00 -8.51
C LEU A 60 13.47 -5.92 -8.23
N HIS A 61 14.22 -5.34 -9.15
CA HIS A 61 15.66 -5.14 -8.97
C HIS A 61 15.89 -3.84 -8.20
N LEU A 62 16.41 -3.97 -6.98
CA LEU A 62 16.71 -2.87 -6.07
C LEU A 62 18.21 -2.55 -6.13
N ALA A 63 18.56 -1.28 -6.22
CA ALA A 63 19.95 -0.83 -6.19
C ALA A 63 20.14 0.40 -5.30
N THR A 64 21.21 0.45 -4.49
CA THR A 64 21.49 1.59 -3.62
C THR A 64 22.98 1.91 -3.51
N ASN A 65 23.30 3.11 -3.06
CA ASN A 65 24.66 3.52 -2.66
C ASN A 65 24.86 3.49 -1.13
N SER A 66 23.83 3.17 -0.36
CA SER A 66 23.87 3.21 1.10
C SER A 66 23.68 1.83 1.71
N GLY A 67 24.63 1.41 2.54
CA GLY A 67 24.53 0.16 3.30
C GLY A 67 23.33 0.12 4.26
N ALA A 68 22.95 1.26 4.84
CA ALA A 68 21.80 1.36 5.74
C ALA A 68 20.47 1.11 5.01
N VAL A 69 20.32 1.61 3.78
CA VAL A 69 19.15 1.34 2.94
C VAL A 69 19.08 -0.14 2.57
N LEU A 70 20.22 -0.74 2.19
CA LEU A 70 20.28 -2.17 1.87
C LEU A 70 19.94 -3.05 3.08
N GLN A 71 20.43 -2.70 4.28
CA GLN A 71 20.09 -3.40 5.52
C GLN A 71 18.60 -3.27 5.85
N TRP A 72 18.02 -2.09 5.66
CA TRP A 72 16.58 -1.91 5.82
C TRP A 72 15.78 -2.76 4.83
N TRP A 73 16.13 -2.81 3.54
CA TRP A 73 15.47 -3.69 2.57
C TRP A 73 15.52 -5.16 2.97
N GLN A 74 16.63 -5.61 3.55
CA GLN A 74 16.72 -6.99 4.04
C GLN A 74 15.75 -7.25 5.16
N HIS A 75 15.69 -6.34 6.14
CA HIS A 75 14.76 -6.48 7.23
C HIS A 75 13.29 -6.39 6.76
N GLU A 76 12.99 -5.50 5.82
CA GLU A 76 11.64 -5.25 5.31
C GLU A 76 11.10 -6.40 4.45
N TYR A 77 11.94 -6.93 3.54
CA TYR A 77 11.50 -7.84 2.48
C TYR A 77 11.97 -9.29 2.67
N GLU A 78 12.63 -9.63 3.77
CA GLU A 78 12.95 -11.03 4.09
C GLU A 78 11.67 -11.87 4.24
N PRO A 79 11.58 -13.08 3.64
CA PRO A 79 12.64 -13.84 2.96
C PRO A 79 12.71 -13.67 1.44
N PHE A 80 11.94 -12.75 0.85
CA PHE A 80 11.81 -12.58 -0.61
C PHE A 80 12.99 -11.85 -1.27
N LEU A 81 13.87 -11.26 -0.48
CA LEU A 81 15.03 -10.53 -0.98
C LEU A 81 16.25 -11.45 -1.17
N ALA A 82 16.67 -11.64 -2.42
CA ALA A 82 17.94 -12.27 -2.76
C ALA A 82 19.02 -11.19 -2.97
N ARG A 83 20.20 -11.36 -2.37
CA ARG A 83 21.36 -10.53 -2.71
C ARG A 83 22.01 -11.06 -3.98
N ASP A 84 22.32 -10.18 -4.92
CA ASP A 84 23.06 -10.58 -6.12
C ASP A 84 24.53 -10.82 -5.73
N PRO A 85 25.11 -12.02 -5.99
CA PRO A 85 26.45 -12.37 -5.54
C PRO A 85 27.60 -11.71 -6.35
N VAL A 86 27.37 -10.64 -7.10
CA VAL A 86 28.39 -10.03 -7.97
C VAL A 86 28.46 -8.51 -7.78
N ALA A 87 29.25 -8.10 -6.79
CA ALA A 87 29.70 -6.72 -6.62
C ALA A 87 31.18 -6.62 -6.23
N GLU A 88 32.00 -7.60 -6.63
CA GLU A 88 33.45 -7.45 -6.68
C GLU A 88 33.96 -7.87 -8.06
N GLY A 89 34.31 -6.87 -8.88
CA GLY A 89 35.14 -7.06 -10.07
C GLY A 89 34.42 -7.25 -11.41
N THR A 90 34.77 -6.36 -12.33
CA THR A 90 34.61 -6.41 -13.80
C THR A 90 33.24 -6.10 -14.40
N ALA A 91 33.24 -4.98 -15.15
CA ALA A 91 32.20 -4.58 -16.07
C ALA A 91 32.00 -5.62 -17.18
N GLY A 92 30.74 -5.82 -17.56
CA GLY A 92 30.38 -6.44 -18.83
C GLY A 92 30.19 -7.95 -18.78
N THR A 93 29.10 -8.41 -18.16
CA THR A 93 28.27 -9.49 -18.71
C THR A 93 26.94 -9.51 -17.96
N ALA A 94 25.84 -9.63 -18.69
CA ALA A 94 24.53 -9.88 -18.11
C ALA A 94 24.63 -11.10 -17.19
N PRO A 95 23.91 -11.12 -16.05
CA PRO A 95 23.92 -12.29 -15.17
C PRO A 95 23.52 -13.50 -15.99
N LEU A 96 24.31 -14.58 -15.87
CA LEU A 96 23.96 -15.88 -16.46
C LEU A 96 22.54 -16.22 -16.01
N ALA A 97 21.61 -16.27 -16.96
CA ALA A 97 20.26 -16.72 -16.71
C ALA A 97 20.34 -18.16 -16.17
N THR A 98 20.07 -18.34 -14.88
CA THR A 98 19.74 -19.65 -14.33
C THR A 98 18.37 -20.05 -14.89
N THR A 99 18.42 -20.92 -15.88
CA THR A 99 17.39 -21.25 -16.89
C THR A 99 16.19 -22.08 -16.37
N THR A 100 15.50 -21.70 -15.29
CA THR A 100 14.30 -22.48 -14.87
C THR A 100 13.10 -21.71 -14.31
N THR A 101 13.17 -20.39 -14.04
CA THR A 101 12.03 -19.61 -13.51
C THR A 101 11.43 -18.68 -14.57
N GLN A 102 10.11 -18.75 -14.77
CA GLN A 102 9.38 -17.90 -15.70
C GLN A 102 9.08 -16.53 -15.09
N LEU A 103 9.56 -15.47 -15.73
CA LEU A 103 9.38 -14.10 -15.26
C LEU A 103 8.06 -13.50 -15.78
N LEU A 104 7.15 -13.14 -14.87
CA LEU A 104 5.87 -12.51 -15.20
C LEU A 104 6.01 -11.01 -15.50
N ALA A 105 6.81 -10.33 -14.71
CA ALA A 105 7.05 -8.89 -14.80
C ALA A 105 8.33 -8.53 -14.06
N SER A 106 8.99 -7.45 -14.50
CA SER A 106 10.15 -6.91 -13.80
C SER A 106 10.22 -5.40 -13.91
N ALA A 107 10.71 -4.76 -12.84
CA ALA A 107 11.04 -3.35 -12.82
C ALA A 107 12.32 -3.10 -12.01
N ARG A 108 12.91 -1.92 -12.18
CA ARG A 108 14.13 -1.51 -11.48
C ARG A 108 13.88 -0.28 -10.62
N VAL A 109 14.36 -0.34 -9.38
CA VAL A 109 14.28 0.76 -8.40
C VAL A 109 15.67 1.05 -7.86
N SER A 110 16.12 2.28 -8.05
CA SER A 110 17.38 2.77 -7.51
C SER A 110 17.13 3.75 -6.36
N ALA A 111 17.82 3.61 -5.24
CA ALA A 111 17.81 4.58 -4.15
C ALA A 111 19.20 5.20 -3.98
N HIS A 112 19.30 6.52 -4.19
CA HIS A 112 20.57 7.24 -4.09
C HIS A 112 20.52 8.25 -2.93
N VAL A 113 21.38 8.02 -1.94
CA VAL A 113 21.58 8.95 -0.81
C VAL A 113 22.56 10.03 -1.23
N GLY A 114 22.10 11.28 -1.20
CA GLY A 114 22.84 12.46 -1.60
C GLY A 114 22.44 13.02 -2.97
N PRO A 115 22.97 14.19 -3.34
CA PRO A 115 22.72 14.82 -4.63
C PRO A 115 23.41 14.05 -5.77
N PRO A 116 22.92 14.20 -7.02
CA PRO A 116 23.66 13.79 -8.20
C PRO A 116 25.05 14.45 -8.26
N ALA A 117 26.03 13.70 -8.77
CA ALA A 117 27.43 14.13 -8.83
C ALA A 117 27.61 15.48 -9.58
N PRO A 118 28.58 16.33 -9.17
CA PRO A 118 28.90 17.56 -9.88
C PRO A 118 29.19 17.30 -11.36
N PRO A 119 28.81 18.24 -12.26
CA PRO A 119 28.27 19.57 -11.98
C PRO A 119 26.73 19.62 -11.87
N LEU A 120 26.02 18.49 -11.82
CA LEU A 120 24.55 18.48 -11.93
C LEU A 120 23.87 19.07 -10.69
N GLY A 121 24.16 18.55 -9.49
CA GLY A 121 23.53 18.99 -8.24
C GLY A 121 22.03 18.67 -8.16
N TYR A 122 21.29 19.29 -7.25
CA TYR A 122 19.82 19.13 -7.15
C TYR A 122 19.06 19.96 -8.21
N PRO A 123 17.82 19.55 -8.58
CA PRO A 123 17.00 20.29 -9.54
C PRO A 123 16.39 21.56 -8.90
N ASP A 124 17.14 22.65 -8.89
CA ASP A 124 16.76 23.94 -8.28
C ASP A 124 15.43 24.53 -8.80
N TYR A 125 15.04 24.19 -10.03
CA TYR A 125 13.76 24.60 -10.60
C TYR A 125 12.59 24.11 -9.74
N ILE A 126 12.60 22.83 -9.34
CA ILE A 126 11.56 22.22 -8.52
C ILE A 126 11.45 22.92 -7.16
N ALA A 127 12.59 23.18 -6.52
CA ALA A 127 12.64 23.87 -5.23
C ALA A 127 12.08 25.31 -5.31
N LEU A 128 12.32 26.02 -6.42
CA LEU A 128 11.80 27.37 -6.63
C LEU A 128 10.31 27.37 -6.96
N GLU A 129 9.82 26.40 -7.73
CA GLU A 129 8.38 26.23 -7.97
C GLU A 129 7.64 25.90 -6.68
N ALA A 130 8.23 25.08 -5.80
CA ALA A 130 7.66 24.77 -4.49
C ALA A 130 7.47 26.03 -3.63
N LYS A 131 8.49 26.90 -3.58
CA LYS A 131 8.40 28.20 -2.88
C LYS A 131 7.30 29.07 -3.47
N GLN A 132 7.22 29.19 -4.80
CA GLN A 132 6.18 30.00 -5.46
C GLN A 132 4.77 29.47 -5.21
N TYR A 133 4.57 28.15 -5.30
CA TYR A 133 3.28 27.52 -5.03
C TYR A 133 2.82 27.79 -3.60
N THR A 134 3.71 27.61 -2.62
CA THR A 134 3.38 27.79 -1.21
C THR A 134 3.10 29.25 -0.86
N GLU A 135 3.84 30.21 -1.43
CA GLU A 135 3.49 31.63 -1.34
C GLU A 135 2.11 31.92 -1.97
N GLY A 136 1.79 31.28 -3.10
CA GLY A 136 0.50 31.41 -3.77
C GLY A 136 -0.66 30.89 -2.92
N VAL A 137 -0.52 29.70 -2.34
CA VAL A 137 -1.50 29.12 -1.40
C VAL A 137 -1.72 30.07 -0.23
N LEU A 138 -0.65 30.53 0.42
CA LEU A 138 -0.74 31.45 1.56
C LEU A 138 -1.46 32.76 1.20
N ARG A 139 -1.16 33.35 0.03
CA ARG A 139 -1.85 34.57 -0.44
C ARG A 139 -3.33 34.31 -0.70
N GLY A 140 -3.67 33.18 -1.34
CA GLY A 140 -5.05 32.79 -1.60
C GLY A 140 -5.85 32.58 -0.32
N GLU A 141 -5.27 31.90 0.68
CA GLU A 141 -5.93 31.70 1.97
C GLU A 141 -6.07 33.01 2.77
N THR A 142 -5.05 33.88 2.75
CA THR A 142 -5.11 35.19 3.40
C THR A 142 -6.21 36.06 2.79
N TYR A 143 -6.32 36.05 1.46
CA TYR A 143 -7.38 36.75 0.74
C TYR A 143 -8.76 36.21 1.11
N ALA A 144 -8.94 34.87 1.12
CA ALA A 144 -10.20 34.24 1.50
C ALA A 144 -10.61 34.59 2.94
N TYR A 145 -9.67 34.61 3.88
CA TYR A 145 -9.93 35.00 5.27
C TYR A 145 -10.36 36.47 5.41
N GLN A 146 -9.64 37.39 4.76
CA GLN A 146 -9.97 38.82 4.79
C GLN A 146 -11.34 39.11 4.18
N HIS A 147 -11.71 38.42 3.09
CA HIS A 147 -13.02 38.55 2.48
C HIS A 147 -14.13 37.88 3.29
N ALA A 148 -13.89 36.74 3.93
CA ALA A 148 -14.86 36.10 4.82
C ALA A 148 -15.20 36.98 6.05
N ALA A 149 -14.20 37.71 6.57
CA ALA A 149 -14.40 38.66 7.66
C ALA A 149 -15.21 39.91 7.24
N ALA A 150 -15.12 40.31 5.96
CA ALA A 150 -15.81 41.49 5.43
C ALA A 150 -17.24 41.20 4.91
N ALA A 151 -17.51 39.97 4.43
CA ALA A 151 -18.75 39.64 3.73
C ALA A 151 -19.80 38.88 4.54
N GLY A 152 -19.54 38.58 5.83
CA GLY A 152 -20.50 37.87 6.67
C GLY A 152 -20.73 36.42 6.22
N ALA A 153 -19.99 35.51 6.85
CA ALA A 153 -20.20 34.06 6.87
C ALA A 153 -19.99 33.28 5.55
N VAL A 154 -18.73 32.88 5.32
CA VAL A 154 -18.50 31.51 4.82
C VAL A 154 -18.66 30.59 6.03
N PRO A 155 -19.57 29.60 6.01
CA PRO A 155 -19.70 28.67 7.12
C PRO A 155 -18.36 27.99 7.35
N ALA A 156 -17.88 28.00 8.60
CA ALA A 156 -16.73 27.21 8.97
C ALA A 156 -16.99 25.75 8.59
N PRO A 157 -15.99 25.03 8.05
CA PRO A 157 -16.16 23.62 7.77
C PRO A 157 -16.60 22.91 9.06
N PRO A 158 -17.54 21.95 8.99
CA PRO A 158 -18.12 21.35 10.18
C PRO A 158 -17.03 20.78 11.10
N PRO A 159 -17.18 20.92 12.43
CA PRO A 159 -16.20 20.42 13.40
C PRO A 159 -15.94 18.92 13.15
N GLY A 160 -14.66 18.56 12.99
CA GLY A 160 -14.24 17.19 12.68
C GLY A 160 -13.83 16.94 11.22
N THR A 161 -14.12 17.86 10.29
CA THR A 161 -13.59 17.75 8.92
C THR A 161 -12.09 18.08 8.91
N SER A 162 -11.25 17.07 8.65
CA SER A 162 -9.80 17.27 8.55
C SER A 162 -9.48 18.15 7.35
N TYR A 163 -8.84 19.30 7.58
CA TYR A 163 -8.29 20.12 6.51
C TYR A 163 -7.29 19.28 5.70
N LEU A 164 -7.61 18.99 4.44
CA LEU A 164 -6.71 18.28 3.53
C LEU A 164 -5.69 19.27 3.00
N ALA A 165 -4.45 19.15 3.49
CA ALA A 165 -3.32 19.90 2.98
C ALA A 165 -3.26 19.80 1.44
N PRO A 166 -3.19 20.92 0.70
CA PRO A 166 -3.05 20.87 -0.74
C PRO A 166 -1.74 20.15 -1.10
N VAL A 167 -1.88 19.03 -1.80
CA VAL A 167 -0.78 18.22 -2.30
C VAL A 167 -0.57 18.51 -3.78
N LYS A 168 0.66 18.83 -4.17
CA LYS A 168 1.04 19.02 -5.57
C LYS A 168 2.26 18.17 -5.90
N TRP A 169 2.25 17.50 -7.04
CA TRP A 169 3.48 16.97 -7.64
C TRP A 169 4.06 18.01 -8.59
N ILE A 170 5.31 18.39 -8.36
CA ILE A 170 6.06 19.26 -9.27
C ILE A 170 6.94 18.35 -10.10
N GLN A 171 6.81 18.43 -11.42
CA GLN A 171 7.51 17.56 -12.37
C GLN A 171 8.34 18.41 -13.34
N GLN A 172 9.48 17.87 -13.71
CA GLN A 172 10.39 18.41 -14.69
C GLN A 172 10.78 17.30 -15.68
N PRO A 173 10.61 17.51 -16.99
CA PRO A 173 10.96 16.51 -18.00
C PRO A 173 12.49 16.38 -18.18
N LEU A 174 12.90 15.16 -18.50
CA LEU A 174 14.21 14.79 -19.04
C LEU A 174 14.05 14.45 -20.53
N LEU A 175 15.13 14.02 -21.21
CA LEU A 175 15.04 13.63 -22.63
C LEU A 175 14.22 12.34 -22.84
N ASP A 176 14.29 11.39 -21.92
CA ASP A 176 13.69 10.04 -21.97
C ASP A 176 13.10 9.66 -20.60
N GLY A 177 12.57 10.64 -19.87
CA GLY A 177 12.03 10.45 -18.53
C GLY A 177 11.63 11.75 -17.84
N PHE A 178 11.55 11.72 -16.52
CA PHE A 178 11.23 12.90 -15.71
C PHE A 178 11.83 12.81 -14.31
N VAL A 179 11.87 13.96 -13.63
CA VAL A 179 12.10 14.10 -12.20
C VAL A 179 10.91 14.81 -11.58
N ALA A 180 10.46 14.35 -10.42
CA ALA A 180 9.32 14.89 -9.71
C ALA A 180 9.58 14.95 -8.21
N GLN A 181 8.87 15.86 -7.53
CA GLN A 181 8.86 15.97 -6.09
C GLN A 181 7.44 16.25 -5.61
N ARG A 182 7.02 15.58 -4.54
CA ARG A 182 5.74 15.82 -3.90
C ARG A 182 5.89 16.97 -2.90
N LEU A 183 5.05 17.97 -3.07
CA LEU A 183 4.87 19.11 -2.20
C LEU A 183 3.58 18.96 -1.41
N THR A 184 3.69 19.11 -0.11
CA THR A 184 2.57 19.17 0.84
C THR A 184 2.60 20.55 1.47
N ALA A 185 1.73 21.45 1.03
CA ALA A 185 1.63 22.75 1.66
C ALA A 185 0.85 22.60 2.98
N HIS A 186 1.46 23.04 4.09
CA HIS A 186 0.75 23.13 5.36
C HIS A 186 -0.13 24.37 5.29
N ALA A 187 -1.41 24.15 5.10
CA ALA A 187 -2.37 25.21 4.89
C ALA A 187 -3.41 25.20 6.02
N GLY A 188 -4.05 26.34 6.25
CA GLY A 188 -4.90 26.54 7.44
C GLY A 188 -4.99 27.98 7.94
N VAL A 189 -5.20 28.97 7.07
CA VAL A 189 -5.69 30.30 7.49
C VAL A 189 -7.21 30.30 7.74
N THR A 190 -7.93 29.20 7.44
CA THR A 190 -9.38 29.09 7.67
C THR A 190 -9.77 28.72 9.11
N THR A 191 -8.81 28.44 10.00
CA THR A 191 -9.05 28.23 11.44
C THR A 191 -8.18 29.18 12.25
N SER A 192 -8.79 29.98 13.14
CA SER A 192 -8.09 30.92 14.05
C SER A 192 -6.93 30.28 14.82
N SER A 193 -7.07 29.00 15.17
CA SER A 193 -6.08 28.23 15.94
C SER A 193 -4.71 28.09 15.27
N LEU A 194 -4.62 28.06 13.94
CA LEU A 194 -3.35 27.85 13.24
C LEU A 194 -2.55 29.15 13.08
N LEU A 195 -3.24 30.29 12.92
CA LEU A 195 -2.62 31.61 13.00
C LEU A 195 -2.02 31.85 14.38
N ASP A 196 -2.76 31.48 15.43
CA ASP A 196 -2.29 31.58 16.81
C ASP A 196 -1.18 30.58 17.08
N THR A 197 -1.25 29.34 16.58
CA THR A 197 -0.15 28.36 16.67
C THR A 197 1.11 28.87 15.98
N ARG A 198 0.98 29.53 14.82
CA ARG A 198 2.13 30.12 14.11
C ARG A 198 2.71 31.32 14.85
N ARG A 199 1.87 32.20 15.41
CA ARG A 199 2.31 33.31 16.27
C ARG A 199 3.02 32.80 17.51
N THR A 200 2.46 31.80 18.18
CA THR A 200 3.05 31.16 19.36
C THR A 200 4.35 30.45 19.00
N ALA A 201 4.42 29.73 17.88
CA ALA A 201 5.65 29.11 17.42
C ALA A 201 6.73 30.15 17.12
N MET A 202 6.38 31.27 16.47
CA MET A 202 7.29 32.41 16.29
C MET A 202 7.75 33.01 17.62
N ALA A 203 6.83 33.20 18.58
CA ALA A 203 7.16 33.68 19.92
C ALA A 203 8.09 32.72 20.68
N LEU A 204 7.99 31.42 20.41
CA LEU A 204 8.86 30.36 20.95
C LEU A 204 10.14 30.14 20.12
N GLY A 205 10.41 30.97 19.10
CA GLY A 205 11.57 30.83 18.22
C GLY A 205 11.56 29.58 17.34
N ARG A 206 10.43 28.87 17.24
CA ARG A 206 10.26 27.68 16.41
C ARG A 206 9.57 28.05 15.10
N GLN A 207 10.28 27.93 13.98
CA GLN A 207 9.66 28.06 12.65
C GLN A 207 9.12 26.70 12.21
N LEU A 208 7.80 26.54 12.17
CA LEU A 208 7.20 25.44 11.41
C LEU A 208 7.35 25.78 9.91
N PRO A 209 8.04 24.94 9.10
CA PRO A 209 8.12 25.20 7.67
C PRO A 209 6.70 25.22 7.10
N PRO A 210 6.33 26.18 6.24
CA PRO A 210 4.98 26.29 5.70
C PRO A 210 4.64 25.15 4.72
N PHE A 211 5.59 24.28 4.42
CA PHE A 211 5.40 23.13 3.55
C PHE A 211 6.43 22.03 3.83
N ALA A 212 6.09 20.84 3.36
CA ALA A 212 6.90 19.63 3.39
C ALA A 212 7.17 19.15 1.96
N LEU A 213 8.44 18.89 1.65
CA LEU A 213 8.86 18.29 0.38
C LEU A 213 9.30 16.85 0.61
N SER A 214 8.83 15.95 -0.25
CA SER A 214 9.38 14.59 -0.33
C SER A 214 10.81 14.63 -0.91
N PRO A 215 11.58 13.54 -0.82
CA PRO A 215 12.71 13.30 -1.73
C PRO A 215 12.27 13.37 -3.21
N PHE A 216 13.27 13.41 -4.10
CA PHE A 216 13.05 13.42 -5.55
C PHE A 216 12.79 12.00 -6.05
N TYR A 217 11.81 11.90 -6.94
CA TYR A 217 11.47 10.70 -7.68
C TYR A 217 11.85 10.95 -9.15
N ALA A 218 12.66 10.09 -9.74
CA ALA A 218 12.91 10.10 -11.17
C ALA A 218 12.39 8.80 -11.78
N ALA A 219 11.93 8.86 -13.02
CA ALA A 219 11.58 7.67 -13.78
C ALA A 219 11.91 7.86 -15.25
N SER A 220 12.19 6.76 -15.91
CA SER A 220 12.22 6.66 -17.37
C SER A 220 10.83 6.88 -17.97
N GLU A 221 10.76 7.23 -19.25
CA GLU A 221 9.50 7.42 -19.98
C GLU A 221 8.66 6.14 -20.05
N LEU A 222 9.31 4.97 -20.13
CA LEU A 222 8.66 3.67 -20.14
C LEU A 222 8.21 3.20 -18.75
N LEU A 223 8.59 3.92 -17.68
CA LEU A 223 8.31 3.59 -16.28
C LEU A 223 8.85 2.21 -15.83
N ASP A 224 9.77 1.60 -16.58
CA ASP A 224 10.44 0.33 -16.23
C ASP A 224 11.54 0.54 -15.19
N ARG A 225 12.06 1.78 -15.11
CA ARG A 225 13.11 2.20 -14.18
C ARG A 225 12.70 3.42 -13.39
N TRP A 226 12.90 3.34 -12.08
CA TRP A 226 12.59 4.36 -11.10
C TRP A 226 13.80 4.65 -10.23
N CYS A 227 13.94 5.90 -9.78
CA CYS A 227 14.96 6.29 -8.84
C CYS A 227 14.42 7.24 -7.74
N LEU A 228 14.78 6.98 -6.49
CA LEU A 228 14.56 7.83 -5.33
C LEU A 228 15.89 8.47 -4.95
N PHE A 229 15.96 9.80 -4.83
CA PHE A 229 17.18 10.45 -4.37
C PHE A 229 16.93 11.71 -3.54
N GLY A 230 17.88 12.07 -2.68
CA GLY A 230 17.73 13.18 -1.74
C GLY A 230 18.69 13.11 -0.57
N GLU A 231 18.50 14.01 0.39
CA GLU A 231 19.31 14.05 1.60
C GLU A 231 19.13 12.80 2.46
N THR A 232 20.16 12.48 3.26
CA THR A 232 20.18 11.31 4.14
C THR A 232 18.94 11.20 5.02
N ALA A 233 18.49 12.32 5.62
CA ALA A 233 17.30 12.34 6.48
C ALA A 233 15.99 11.99 5.74
N ALA A 234 15.92 12.24 4.43
CA ALA A 234 14.73 12.00 3.62
C ALA A 234 14.73 10.63 2.92
N VAL A 235 15.90 10.00 2.77
CA VAL A 235 16.07 8.76 2.00
C VAL A 235 16.48 7.57 2.85
N VAL A 236 17.24 7.75 3.93
CA VAL A 236 17.70 6.63 4.77
C VAL A 236 16.65 6.33 5.84
N PRO A 237 16.02 5.14 5.81
CA PRO A 237 15.13 4.71 6.88
C PRO A 237 15.83 4.71 8.24
N PRO A 238 15.15 5.06 9.34
CA PRO A 238 15.70 4.82 10.66
C PRO A 238 16.01 3.34 10.82
N THR A 239 17.13 3.02 11.48
CA THR A 239 17.47 1.64 11.81
C THR A 239 16.32 1.02 12.61
N PRO A 240 15.80 -0.15 12.22
CA PRO A 240 14.78 -0.83 13.01
C PRO A 240 15.36 -1.09 14.41
N SER A 241 14.80 -0.48 15.44
CA SER A 241 15.04 -0.92 16.81
C SER A 241 14.52 -2.35 16.91
N SER A 242 15.19 -3.21 17.70
CA SER A 242 14.80 -4.59 17.98
C SER A 242 13.49 -4.72 18.78
N SER A 243 12.68 -3.67 18.75
CA SER A 243 11.66 -3.30 19.70
C SER A 243 10.70 -2.37 18.94
N GLY A 244 9.45 -2.81 18.80
CA GLY A 244 8.46 -2.46 17.78
C GLY A 244 8.41 -1.02 17.29
N ALA A 245 8.35 -0.86 15.97
CA ALA A 245 8.33 0.44 15.30
C ALA A 245 6.99 1.18 15.50
N ALA A 246 6.94 2.03 16.53
CA ALA A 246 5.96 3.11 16.59
C ALA A 246 6.22 4.08 15.43
N LEU A 247 5.26 4.26 14.52
CA LEU A 247 5.24 5.46 13.70
C LEU A 247 4.82 6.60 14.63
N ASP A 248 5.80 7.37 15.09
CA ASP A 248 5.52 8.55 15.88
C ASP A 248 4.67 9.50 15.02
N GLY A 249 3.39 9.59 15.34
CA GLY A 249 2.37 10.38 14.63
C GLY A 249 2.60 11.89 14.72
N THR A 250 3.74 12.33 15.23
CA THR A 250 4.27 13.70 15.16
C THR A 250 4.76 14.00 13.74
N ARG A 251 3.95 13.70 12.71
CA ARG A 251 4.16 13.98 11.27
C ARG A 251 5.51 14.63 10.99
N GLN A 252 6.60 13.85 11.04
CA GLN A 252 7.82 14.33 10.44
C GLN A 252 7.51 14.41 8.94
N PRO A 253 7.78 15.56 8.30
CA PRO A 253 7.48 15.77 6.89
C PRO A 253 8.22 14.82 5.93
N GLN A 254 9.08 13.95 6.46
CA GLN A 254 9.98 13.04 5.77
C GLN A 254 9.90 11.66 6.45
N ASP A 255 8.98 10.79 6.02
CA ASP A 255 8.99 9.37 6.40
C ASP A 255 9.73 8.59 5.30
N PRO A 256 11.06 8.38 5.44
CA PRO A 256 11.88 7.70 4.42
C PRO A 256 11.33 6.32 4.06
N VAL A 257 10.77 5.57 5.01
CA VAL A 257 10.19 4.25 4.76
C VAL A 257 9.01 4.35 3.81
N ALA A 258 8.09 5.29 4.05
CA ALA A 258 6.95 5.51 3.16
C ALA A 258 7.38 5.90 1.74
N HIS A 259 8.54 6.55 1.58
CA HIS A 259 9.08 6.90 0.27
C HIS A 259 9.63 5.67 -0.48
N HIS A 260 10.29 4.75 0.22
CA HIS A 260 10.77 3.47 -0.34
C HIS A 260 9.63 2.53 -0.73
N LEU A 261 8.62 2.38 0.15
CA LEU A 261 7.43 1.58 -0.17
C LEU A 261 6.73 2.16 -1.40
N ARG A 262 6.51 3.49 -1.43
CA ARG A 262 5.86 4.15 -2.56
C ARG A 262 6.59 3.98 -3.88
N ILE A 263 7.92 4.08 -3.92
CA ILE A 263 8.64 3.90 -5.18
C ILE A 263 8.61 2.44 -5.66
N ALA A 264 8.66 1.49 -4.73
CA ALA A 264 8.49 0.07 -5.07
C ALA A 264 7.08 -0.22 -5.60
N GLU A 265 6.04 0.37 -5.00
CA GLU A 265 4.66 0.28 -5.47
C GLU A 265 4.47 0.88 -6.86
N LEU A 266 5.06 2.05 -7.11
CA LEU A 266 5.03 2.71 -8.42
C LEU A 266 5.72 1.86 -9.49
N ALA A 267 6.86 1.28 -9.17
CA ALA A 267 7.60 0.40 -10.08
C ALA A 267 6.84 -0.90 -10.37
N LEU A 268 6.28 -1.53 -9.33
CA LEU A 268 5.44 -2.72 -9.47
C LEU A 268 4.19 -2.42 -10.32
N GLY A 269 3.53 -1.29 -10.04
CA GLY A 269 2.34 -0.86 -10.78
C GLY A 269 2.62 -0.57 -12.24
N ALA A 270 3.71 0.14 -12.54
CA ALA A 270 4.12 0.40 -13.91
C ALA A 270 4.34 -0.91 -14.70
N ALA A 271 4.93 -1.94 -14.07
CA ALA A 271 5.20 -3.23 -14.72
C ALA A 271 3.94 -4.08 -14.96
N LEU A 272 2.95 -4.01 -14.06
CA LEU A 272 1.78 -4.89 -14.08
C LEU A 272 0.55 -4.28 -14.77
N LEU A 273 0.31 -2.98 -14.60
CA LEU A 273 -0.95 -2.34 -15.02
C LEU A 273 -1.18 -2.40 -16.54
N SER A 274 -0.12 -2.20 -17.33
CA SER A 274 -0.18 -2.30 -18.80
C SER A 274 -0.23 -3.75 -19.25
N SER A 275 0.61 -4.61 -18.68
CA SER A 275 0.81 -6.00 -19.09
C SER A 275 -0.41 -6.90 -18.85
N TYR A 276 -1.15 -6.66 -17.76
CA TYR A 276 -2.24 -7.55 -17.32
C TYR A 276 -3.61 -6.87 -17.26
N ARG A 277 -3.73 -5.62 -17.75
CA ARG A 277 -4.95 -4.80 -17.61
C ARG A 277 -5.49 -4.78 -16.17
N ALA A 278 -4.59 -4.77 -15.19
CA ALA A 278 -4.95 -4.85 -13.79
C ALA A 278 -5.63 -3.56 -13.30
N ALA A 279 -6.46 -3.69 -12.27
CA ALA A 279 -6.93 -2.60 -11.43
C ALA A 279 -6.04 -2.48 -10.19
N TRP A 280 -5.66 -1.26 -9.83
CA TRP A 280 -4.92 -0.97 -8.61
C TRP A 280 -5.90 -0.63 -7.48
N LEU A 281 -5.95 -1.50 -6.48
CA LEU A 281 -6.96 -1.47 -5.43
C LEU A 281 -6.36 -1.18 -4.05
N ASN A 282 -7.24 -0.71 -3.16
CA ASN A 282 -6.99 -0.57 -1.74
C ASN A 282 -7.89 -1.53 -0.94
N GLY A 283 -7.29 -2.53 -0.29
CA GLY A 283 -8.02 -3.54 0.47
C GLY A 283 -7.12 -4.64 1.00
N ALA A 284 -7.68 -5.82 1.26
CA ALA A 284 -6.91 -6.98 1.66
C ALA A 284 -7.32 -8.22 0.86
N VAL A 285 -6.38 -9.14 0.65
CA VAL A 285 -6.63 -10.41 -0.04
C VAL A 285 -6.07 -11.53 0.83
N LEU A 286 -6.95 -12.46 1.19
CA LEU A 286 -6.61 -13.67 1.92
C LEU A 286 -6.74 -14.86 0.98
N SER A 287 -5.83 -15.81 1.12
CA SER A 287 -5.78 -17.01 0.30
C SER A 287 -5.66 -18.24 1.19
N HIS A 288 -6.28 -19.34 0.80
CA HIS A 288 -6.15 -20.60 1.50
C HIS A 288 -5.28 -21.56 0.69
N ARG A 289 -4.19 -22.03 1.29
CA ARG A 289 -3.16 -22.80 0.59
C ARG A 289 -3.67 -24.16 0.06
N GLY A 290 -4.48 -24.85 0.85
CA GLY A 290 -5.06 -26.16 0.48
C GLY A 290 -6.11 -26.07 -0.63
N THR A 291 -7.20 -25.31 -0.41
CA THR A 291 -8.30 -25.16 -1.37
C THR A 291 -7.95 -24.32 -2.61
N GLY A 292 -6.95 -23.44 -2.54
CA GLY A 292 -6.64 -22.52 -3.64
C GLY A 292 -7.68 -21.41 -3.84
N HIS A 293 -8.53 -21.19 -2.84
CA HIS A 293 -9.50 -20.11 -2.83
C HIS A 293 -8.90 -18.80 -2.29
N SER A 294 -9.35 -17.69 -2.85
CA SER A 294 -9.03 -16.34 -2.39
C SER A 294 -10.30 -15.53 -2.14
N VAL A 295 -10.26 -14.73 -1.08
CA VAL A 295 -11.32 -13.80 -0.70
C VAL A 295 -10.78 -12.37 -0.73
N LEU A 296 -11.51 -11.49 -1.40
CA LEU A 296 -11.20 -10.07 -1.49
C LEU A 296 -11.96 -9.30 -0.41
N VAL A 297 -11.28 -8.54 0.44
CA VAL A 297 -11.87 -7.69 1.47
C VAL A 297 -11.71 -6.22 1.08
N VAL A 298 -12.84 -5.55 0.90
CA VAL A 298 -12.95 -4.16 0.42
C VAL A 298 -13.90 -3.35 1.28
N GLY A 299 -13.89 -2.03 1.11
CA GLY A 299 -14.65 -1.11 1.96
C GLY A 299 -14.04 0.29 2.02
N PRO A 300 -14.76 1.24 2.63
CA PRO A 300 -14.37 2.64 2.68
C PRO A 300 -13.09 2.86 3.50
N ARG A 301 -12.55 4.08 3.46
CA ARG A 301 -11.37 4.42 4.26
C ARG A 301 -11.62 4.16 5.74
N ARG A 302 -10.62 3.62 6.44
CA ARG A 302 -10.70 3.22 7.86
C ARG A 302 -11.74 2.14 8.17
N SER A 303 -12.30 1.44 7.18
CA SER A 303 -13.18 0.29 7.41
C SER A 303 -12.46 -0.96 7.95
N GLY A 304 -11.31 -0.86 8.60
CA GLY A 304 -10.61 -1.99 9.24
C GLY A 304 -10.33 -3.22 8.39
N LYS A 305 -10.25 -3.11 7.05
CA LYS A 305 -9.99 -4.24 6.12
C LYS A 305 -8.72 -5.00 6.51
N THR A 306 -7.65 -4.25 6.74
CA THR A 306 -6.35 -4.76 7.19
C THR A 306 -6.47 -5.46 8.54
N THR A 307 -7.17 -4.84 9.49
CA THR A 307 -7.44 -5.42 10.82
C THR A 307 -8.21 -6.72 10.73
N LEU A 308 -9.27 -6.77 9.90
CA LEU A 308 -10.04 -7.99 9.66
C LEU A 308 -9.17 -9.11 9.07
N ALA A 309 -8.30 -8.77 8.12
CA ALA A 309 -7.40 -9.75 7.53
C ALA A 309 -6.47 -10.39 8.59
N LEU A 310 -5.93 -9.56 9.49
CA LEU A 310 -5.09 -10.02 10.61
C LEU A 310 -5.88 -10.86 11.63
N HIS A 311 -7.16 -10.56 11.87
CA HIS A 311 -8.04 -11.40 12.69
C HIS A 311 -8.33 -12.75 12.02
N CYS A 312 -8.48 -12.80 10.70
CA CYS A 312 -8.67 -14.05 9.97
C CYS A 312 -7.44 -14.95 10.06
N LEU A 313 -6.23 -14.37 9.94
CA LEU A 313 -4.97 -15.11 10.10
C LEU A 313 -4.83 -15.69 11.52
N SER A 314 -5.10 -14.88 12.55
CA SER A 314 -5.00 -15.35 13.94
C SER A 314 -6.05 -16.41 14.28
N ALA A 315 -7.29 -16.24 13.80
CA ALA A 315 -8.36 -17.23 13.98
C ALA A 315 -8.04 -18.55 13.27
N ALA A 316 -7.51 -18.51 12.04
CA ALA A 316 -7.09 -19.71 11.31
C ALA A 316 -5.94 -20.44 12.03
N ALA A 317 -4.95 -19.72 12.54
CA ALA A 317 -3.83 -20.31 13.28
C ALA A 317 -4.28 -21.03 14.57
N LEU A 318 -5.29 -20.48 15.27
CA LEU A 318 -5.89 -21.12 16.44
C LEU A 318 -6.65 -22.41 16.10
N GLN A 319 -7.36 -22.44 14.97
CA GLN A 319 -8.07 -23.64 14.50
C GLN A 319 -7.10 -24.77 14.14
N GLU A 320 -5.99 -24.46 13.46
CA GLU A 320 -4.97 -25.46 13.11
C GLU A 320 -4.31 -26.07 14.36
N SER A 321 -4.05 -25.26 15.39
CA SER A 321 -3.41 -25.72 16.64
C SER A 321 -4.29 -26.66 17.47
N GLY A 322 -5.62 -26.65 17.26
CA GLY A 322 -6.57 -27.53 17.92
C GLY A 322 -6.80 -28.88 17.20
N SER A 323 -6.31 -29.04 15.97
CA SER A 323 -6.47 -30.28 15.20
C SER A 323 -5.31 -31.25 15.47
N ALA A 324 -5.60 -32.39 16.10
CA ALA A 324 -4.60 -33.40 16.49
C ALA A 324 -4.12 -34.30 15.34
N SER A 325 -4.56 -34.05 14.09
CA SER A 325 -4.11 -34.80 12.92
C SER A 325 -2.82 -34.20 12.37
N GLY A 326 -1.70 -34.90 12.60
CA GLY A 326 -0.36 -34.53 12.15
C GLY A 326 -0.11 -34.59 10.64
N ASP A 327 -1.11 -34.34 9.79
CA ASP A 327 -0.87 -34.18 8.36
C ASP A 327 -0.35 -32.76 8.08
N SER A 328 0.96 -32.76 7.83
CA SER A 328 1.88 -31.65 7.88
C SER A 328 1.67 -30.59 6.79
N GLY A 329 1.48 -29.34 7.21
CA GLY A 329 2.14 -28.17 6.58
C GLY A 329 1.39 -27.38 5.49
N ASP A 330 0.22 -27.81 5.02
CA ASP A 330 -0.38 -27.27 3.77
C ASP A 330 -1.76 -26.59 3.89
N ASN A 331 -2.41 -26.55 5.06
CA ASN A 331 -3.81 -26.08 5.21
C ASN A 331 -4.00 -24.67 5.79
N GLY A 332 -2.99 -23.81 5.73
CA GLY A 332 -3.05 -22.48 6.34
C GLY A 332 -3.66 -21.40 5.47
N VAL A 333 -4.41 -20.48 6.09
CA VAL A 333 -4.75 -19.18 5.49
C VAL A 333 -3.50 -18.30 5.46
N ARG A 334 -3.25 -17.66 4.32
CA ARG A 334 -2.11 -16.79 4.04
C ARG A 334 -2.59 -15.42 3.60
N LEU A 335 -1.73 -14.42 3.78
CA LEU A 335 -2.00 -13.06 3.32
C LEU A 335 -1.35 -12.85 1.96
N THR A 336 -2.18 -12.54 0.97
CA THR A 336 -1.69 -12.14 -0.33
C THR A 336 -1.43 -10.64 -0.37
N ALA A 337 -2.37 -9.84 0.15
CA ALA A 337 -2.26 -8.39 0.16
C ALA A 337 -2.90 -7.79 1.42
N ALA A 338 -2.31 -6.70 1.90
CA ALA A 338 -2.92 -5.80 2.87
C ALA A 338 -2.56 -4.36 2.49
N GLU A 339 -3.58 -3.53 2.29
CA GLU A 339 -3.53 -2.16 1.78
C GLU A 339 -3.49 -2.07 0.27
N HIS A 340 -2.34 -2.13 -0.39
CA HIS A 340 -2.22 -1.77 -1.81
C HIS A 340 -1.85 -2.97 -2.67
N PHE A 341 -2.67 -3.30 -3.66
CA PHE A 341 -2.44 -4.46 -4.51
C PHE A 341 -3.04 -4.31 -5.91
N PHE A 342 -2.52 -5.10 -6.83
CA PHE A 342 -2.99 -5.21 -8.20
C PHE A 342 -3.89 -6.41 -8.32
N LEU A 343 -5.04 -6.24 -8.98
CA LEU A 343 -5.97 -7.31 -9.29
C LEU A 343 -6.23 -7.36 -10.80
N ALA A 344 -6.09 -8.53 -11.40
CA ALA A 344 -6.46 -8.79 -12.78
C ALA A 344 -7.18 -10.14 -12.92
N ALA A 345 -7.71 -10.41 -14.12
CA ALA A 345 -8.15 -11.75 -14.47
C ALA A 345 -6.99 -12.74 -14.34
N GLY A 346 -7.21 -13.86 -13.65
CA GLY A 346 -6.20 -14.91 -13.45
C GLY A 346 -6.00 -15.80 -14.68
N THR A 347 -7.03 -15.92 -15.52
CA THR A 347 -7.05 -16.81 -16.68
C THR A 347 -5.88 -16.62 -17.65
N PRO A 348 -5.53 -15.39 -18.10
CA PRO A 348 -4.40 -15.19 -19.01
C PRO A 348 -3.07 -15.60 -18.38
N VAL A 349 -2.85 -15.25 -17.12
CA VAL A 349 -1.65 -15.60 -16.36
C VAL A 349 -1.56 -17.11 -16.20
N ARG A 350 -2.66 -17.77 -15.83
CA ARG A 350 -2.72 -19.23 -15.67
C ARG A 350 -2.42 -19.96 -16.97
N ARG A 351 -2.97 -19.54 -18.11
CA ARG A 351 -2.69 -20.16 -19.42
C ARG A 351 -1.22 -20.02 -19.84
N MET A 352 -0.61 -18.89 -19.52
CA MET A 352 0.81 -18.65 -19.81
C MET A 352 1.72 -19.55 -18.96
N LEU A 353 1.27 -19.86 -17.75
CA LEU A 353 2.00 -20.65 -16.77
C LEU A 353 1.77 -22.17 -16.91
N ASP A 354 0.57 -22.57 -17.32
CA ASP A 354 0.11 -23.95 -17.49
C ASP A 354 -0.56 -24.12 -18.88
N SER A 355 0.23 -24.23 -19.93
CA SER A 355 -0.26 -24.33 -21.33
C SER A 355 -1.10 -25.59 -21.62
N GLY A 356 -1.04 -26.60 -20.75
CA GLY A 356 -1.79 -27.86 -20.85
C GLY A 356 -3.08 -27.94 -20.02
N SER A 357 -3.44 -26.93 -19.23
CA SER A 357 -4.61 -26.98 -18.34
C SER A 357 -5.93 -26.85 -19.14
N ALA A 358 -6.62 -27.96 -19.35
CA ALA A 358 -7.94 -27.98 -19.98
C ALA A 358 -9.03 -27.46 -19.03
N ARG A 359 -9.81 -26.49 -19.52
CA ARG A 359 -11.08 -25.91 -19.01
C ARG A 359 -11.09 -25.46 -17.55
N LEU A 360 -11.35 -24.17 -17.36
CA LEU A 360 -11.59 -23.57 -16.04
C LEU A 360 -12.96 -24.01 -15.52
N THR A 361 -12.99 -24.48 -14.28
CA THR A 361 -14.23 -24.80 -13.55
C THR A 361 -14.67 -23.67 -12.62
N SER A 362 -13.79 -22.71 -12.33
CA SER A 362 -14.05 -21.58 -11.44
C SER A 362 -13.39 -20.27 -11.92
N PRO A 363 -13.97 -19.12 -11.57
CA PRO A 363 -13.40 -17.81 -11.85
C PRO A 363 -12.06 -17.65 -11.12
N THR A 364 -11.02 -17.19 -11.82
CA THR A 364 -9.66 -17.04 -11.27
C THR A 364 -9.19 -15.61 -11.26
N ILE A 365 -8.52 -15.19 -10.20
CA ILE A 365 -7.91 -13.87 -10.08
C ILE A 365 -6.40 -13.98 -10.05
N PHE A 366 -5.73 -12.97 -10.61
CA PHE A 366 -4.33 -12.71 -10.39
C PHE A 366 -4.22 -11.54 -9.42
N ALA A 367 -3.66 -11.77 -8.24
CA ALA A 367 -3.41 -10.72 -7.26
C ALA A 367 -1.91 -10.61 -6.96
N CYS A 368 -1.42 -9.38 -6.89
CA CYS A 368 -0.01 -9.09 -6.63
C CYS A 368 0.14 -7.88 -5.70
N SER A 369 0.95 -8.00 -4.65
CA SER A 369 1.35 -6.89 -3.79
C SER A 369 2.79 -7.03 -3.30
N LEU A 370 3.29 -5.98 -2.66
CA LEU A 370 4.56 -6.03 -1.95
C LEU A 370 4.36 -6.62 -0.55
N PRO A 371 5.22 -7.56 -0.11
CA PRO A 371 5.23 -8.02 1.27
C PRO A 371 5.99 -6.99 2.11
N HIS A 372 5.26 -6.15 2.84
CA HIS A 372 5.84 -5.11 3.70
C HIS A 372 5.16 -5.10 5.08
N HIS A 373 5.72 -4.36 6.03
CA HIS A 373 5.08 -4.15 7.32
C HIS A 373 3.70 -3.52 7.17
N ILE A 374 2.72 -4.08 7.86
CA ILE A 374 1.32 -3.69 7.74
C ILE A 374 1.05 -2.53 8.68
N THR A 375 0.30 -1.54 8.20
CA THR A 375 -0.08 -0.37 8.98
C THR A 375 -1.40 -0.63 9.72
N VAL A 376 -1.36 -0.63 11.04
CA VAL A 376 -2.54 -0.79 11.89
C VAL A 376 -2.76 0.42 12.80
N GLY A 377 -4.02 0.82 12.98
CA GLY A 377 -4.37 1.91 13.90
C GLY A 377 -4.36 1.47 15.36
N LEU A 378 -4.30 2.42 16.29
CA LEU A 378 -4.35 2.11 17.73
C LEU A 378 -5.58 1.29 18.14
N GLY A 379 -6.76 1.59 17.57
CA GLY A 379 -7.98 0.80 17.82
C GLY A 379 -7.86 -0.67 17.44
N ALA A 380 -7.06 -0.99 16.41
CA ALA A 380 -6.78 -2.38 16.00
C ALA A 380 -5.82 -3.09 16.97
N VAL A 381 -4.89 -2.35 17.58
CA VAL A 381 -3.91 -2.90 18.53
C VAL A 381 -4.52 -3.10 19.91
N LEU A 382 -5.26 -2.10 20.41
CA LEU A 382 -5.91 -2.16 21.73
C LEU A 382 -7.23 -2.93 21.71
N GLY A 383 -7.79 -3.21 20.54
CA GLY A 383 -8.91 -4.12 20.37
C GLY A 383 -10.21 -3.60 20.95
N THR A 384 -10.64 -2.40 20.54
CA THR A 384 -11.84 -1.76 21.08
C THR A 384 -13.15 -2.52 20.77
N LEU A 385 -13.13 -3.44 19.81
CA LEU A 385 -14.28 -4.29 19.44
C LEU A 385 -13.99 -5.79 19.46
N ARG A 386 -12.70 -6.18 19.44
CA ARG A 386 -12.18 -7.51 19.77
C ARG A 386 -10.66 -7.43 19.91
N PRO A 387 -10.08 -7.85 21.05
CA PRO A 387 -8.63 -7.90 21.19
C PRO A 387 -8.03 -8.97 20.27
N ASN A 388 -6.97 -8.60 19.56
CA ASN A 388 -6.09 -9.54 18.88
C ASN A 388 -4.78 -9.64 19.68
N PRO A 389 -4.62 -10.66 20.54
CA PRO A 389 -3.45 -10.75 21.42
C PRO A 389 -2.13 -10.88 20.65
N GLY A 390 -2.16 -11.45 19.44
CA GLY A 390 -1.00 -11.50 18.54
C GLY A 390 -0.57 -10.11 18.05
N LEU A 391 -1.53 -9.24 17.68
CA LEU A 391 -1.22 -7.86 17.29
C LEU A 391 -0.75 -7.01 18.47
N ALA A 392 -1.34 -7.20 19.64
CA ALA A 392 -0.91 -6.50 20.85
C ALA A 392 0.52 -6.89 21.26
N ALA A 393 0.91 -8.15 21.06
CA ALA A 393 2.28 -8.62 21.31
C ALA A 393 3.28 -8.15 20.25
N ALA A 394 2.85 -8.01 19.00
CA ALA A 394 3.70 -7.57 17.87
C ALA A 394 3.99 -6.06 17.86
N VAL A 395 3.33 -5.28 18.72
CA VAL A 395 3.45 -3.82 18.76
C VAL A 395 4.01 -3.38 20.10
N GLU A 396 5.08 -2.59 20.08
CA GLU A 396 5.48 -1.86 21.27
C GLU A 396 4.63 -0.62 21.46
N LEU A 397 3.70 -0.74 22.41
CA LEU A 397 2.89 0.38 22.83
C LEU A 397 3.78 1.42 23.55
N PRO A 398 3.66 2.72 23.20
CA PRO A 398 4.36 3.79 23.89
C PRO A 398 4.27 3.70 25.42
N PRO A 399 5.28 4.17 26.18
CA PRO A 399 5.32 4.05 27.65
C PRO A 399 4.07 4.56 28.37
N LEU A 400 3.38 5.55 27.79
CA LEU A 400 2.12 6.06 28.30
C LEU A 400 1.04 4.96 28.40
N PHE A 401 0.99 4.03 27.45
CA PHE A 401 0.04 2.91 27.43
C PHE A 401 0.49 1.72 28.29
N GLN A 402 1.71 1.74 28.82
CA GLN A 402 2.23 0.70 29.71
C GLN A 402 1.76 0.88 31.16
N SER A 403 1.16 2.03 31.49
CA SER A 403 0.53 2.25 32.80
C SER A 403 -0.97 1.97 32.75
N GLU A 404 -1.46 1.19 33.73
CA GLU A 404 -2.87 0.80 33.82
C GLU A 404 -3.81 2.02 33.94
N ALA A 405 -3.39 3.06 34.66
CA ALA A 405 -4.17 4.29 34.84
C ALA A 405 -4.36 5.05 33.51
N ALA A 406 -3.31 5.17 32.70
CA ALA A 406 -3.39 5.86 31.41
C ALA A 406 -4.11 5.01 30.36
N LEU A 407 -3.96 3.68 30.38
CA LEU A 407 -4.75 2.78 29.53
C LEU A 407 -6.25 2.89 29.86
N ARG A 408 -6.62 2.86 31.14
CA ARG A 408 -8.01 3.08 31.58
C ARG A 408 -8.54 4.44 31.14
N ALA A 409 -7.77 5.51 31.33
CA ALA A 409 -8.15 6.85 30.90
C ALA A 409 -8.34 6.95 29.37
N LEU A 410 -7.55 6.19 28.60
CA LEU A 410 -7.67 6.10 27.16
C LEU A 410 -8.94 5.33 26.74
N LEU A 411 -9.20 4.18 27.36
CA LEU A 411 -10.39 3.35 27.11
C LEU A 411 -11.70 4.03 27.53
N CYS A 412 -11.65 5.13 28.30
CA CYS A 412 -12.81 5.99 28.53
C CYS A 412 -13.22 6.83 27.31
N ASN A 413 -12.41 6.88 26.24
CA ASN A 413 -12.79 7.50 24.97
C ASN A 413 -13.74 6.59 24.19
N THR A 414 -14.53 7.17 23.28
CA THR A 414 -15.37 6.37 22.38
C THR A 414 -14.50 5.57 21.40
N ASP A 415 -15.02 4.44 20.90
CA ASP A 415 -14.32 3.61 19.93
C ASP A 415 -13.94 4.39 18.67
N GLY A 416 -14.79 5.33 18.24
CA GLY A 416 -14.52 6.23 17.13
C GLY A 416 -13.31 7.12 17.37
N VAL A 417 -13.16 7.68 18.58
CA VAL A 417 -11.97 8.47 18.93
C VAL A 417 -10.71 7.62 18.91
N LEU A 418 -10.77 6.39 19.43
CA LEU A 418 -9.65 5.45 19.45
C LEU A 418 -9.27 4.96 18.04
N TRP A 419 -10.27 4.76 17.18
CA TRP A 419 -10.11 4.38 15.78
C TRP A 419 -9.55 5.52 14.92
N ASP A 420 -9.93 6.75 15.24
CA ASP A 420 -9.47 7.95 14.55
C ASP A 420 -8.16 8.52 15.11
N MET A 421 -7.64 7.96 16.21
CA MET A 421 -6.30 8.31 16.69
C MET A 421 -5.30 8.11 15.56
N SER A 422 -4.58 9.18 15.24
CA SER A 422 -3.67 9.23 14.09
C SER A 422 -2.42 8.36 14.24
N LYS A 423 -2.23 7.70 15.40
CA LYS A 423 -1.13 6.78 15.63
C LYS A 423 -1.37 5.50 14.85
N SER A 424 -0.47 5.25 13.91
CA SER A 424 -0.38 4.00 13.19
C SER A 424 0.82 3.23 13.72
N TYR A 425 0.77 1.91 13.65
CA TYR A 425 1.84 1.01 14.03
C TYR A 425 2.21 0.17 12.82
N ARG A 426 3.51 -0.09 12.65
CA ARG A 426 3.99 -1.02 11.63
C ARG A 426 4.19 -2.37 12.27
N VAL A 427 3.46 -3.36 11.76
CA VAL A 427 3.47 -4.72 12.28
C VAL A 427 4.05 -5.64 11.23
N ARG A 428 5.07 -6.39 11.62
CA ARG A 428 5.57 -7.50 10.81
C ARG A 428 4.62 -8.68 10.98
N LEU A 429 4.21 -9.32 9.88
CA LEU A 429 3.29 -10.46 9.97
C LEU A 429 3.86 -11.61 10.79
N GLU A 430 5.16 -11.87 10.64
CA GLU A 430 5.86 -12.92 11.39
C GLU A 430 5.75 -12.73 12.91
N ASP A 431 5.67 -11.49 13.39
CA ASP A 431 5.62 -11.16 14.82
C ASP A 431 4.21 -11.34 15.43
N THR A 432 3.18 -11.54 14.60
CA THR A 432 1.78 -11.65 15.06
C THR A 432 1.38 -13.04 15.55
N GLN A 433 2.24 -14.04 15.38
CA GLN A 433 1.98 -15.40 15.88
C GLN A 433 2.55 -15.61 17.29
N THR A 434 1.84 -16.38 18.09
CA THR A 434 2.33 -16.84 19.39
C THR A 434 3.55 -17.75 19.21
N PRO A 435 4.57 -17.66 20.07
CA PRO A 435 5.87 -18.36 19.93
C PRO A 435 5.82 -19.90 20.02
N LEU A 436 4.63 -20.50 20.02
CA LEU A 436 4.40 -21.94 20.22
C LEU A 436 4.55 -22.79 18.95
N SER A 437 4.83 -22.20 17.78
CA SER A 437 5.02 -22.96 16.53
C SER A 437 6.21 -22.43 15.73
N PRO A 438 7.31 -23.21 15.59
CA PRO A 438 8.43 -22.85 14.73
C PRO A 438 8.06 -23.15 13.27
N ARG A 439 7.18 -22.35 12.66
CA ARG A 439 6.90 -22.45 11.22
C ARG A 439 7.88 -21.55 10.47
N THR A 440 8.79 -22.17 9.72
CA THR A 440 9.81 -21.52 8.88
C THR A 440 9.26 -20.94 7.56
N SER A 441 7.94 -21.04 7.29
CA SER A 441 7.31 -20.57 6.06
C SER A 441 6.65 -19.20 6.25
N SER A 442 7.07 -18.18 5.49
CA SER A 442 6.46 -16.83 5.51
C SER A 442 4.94 -16.89 5.30
N GLN A 443 4.18 -16.09 6.06
CA GLN A 443 2.72 -15.95 5.93
C GLN A 443 2.29 -15.16 4.69
N TRP A 444 3.25 -14.51 4.04
CA TRP A 444 3.05 -13.80 2.79
C TRP A 444 3.02 -14.74 1.59
N GLU A 445 2.02 -14.55 0.75
CA GLU A 445 1.95 -15.06 -0.62
C GLU A 445 1.75 -13.87 -1.57
N PRO A 446 2.81 -13.09 -1.84
CA PRO A 446 2.69 -11.76 -2.45
C PRO A 446 2.14 -11.80 -3.88
N VAL A 447 2.17 -12.96 -4.54
CA VAL A 447 1.62 -13.16 -5.88
C VAL A 447 0.85 -14.48 -5.94
N VAL A 448 -0.43 -14.42 -6.28
CA VAL A 448 -1.31 -15.61 -6.37
C VAL A 448 -2.11 -15.63 -7.67
N VAL A 449 -2.36 -16.85 -8.15
CA VAL A 449 -3.32 -17.15 -9.21
C VAL A 449 -4.29 -18.20 -8.67
N ASN A 450 -5.40 -17.73 -8.12
CA ASN A 450 -6.32 -18.54 -7.30
C ASN A 450 -7.78 -18.37 -7.75
N ALA A 451 -8.63 -19.32 -7.33
CA ALA A 451 -10.06 -19.23 -7.56
C ALA A 451 -10.68 -18.17 -6.63
N LEU A 452 -11.49 -17.26 -7.17
CA LEU A 452 -12.21 -16.28 -6.36
C LEU A 452 -13.39 -16.97 -5.68
N ALA A 453 -13.38 -17.04 -4.35
CA ALA A 453 -14.49 -17.57 -3.57
C ALA A 453 -15.57 -16.50 -3.32
N GLY A 454 -15.17 -15.25 -3.13
CA GLY A 454 -16.12 -14.15 -2.92
C GLY A 454 -15.43 -12.81 -2.63
N VAL A 455 -16.25 -11.75 -2.65
CA VAL A 455 -15.83 -10.39 -2.30
C VAL A 455 -16.61 -9.96 -1.06
N VAL A 456 -15.91 -9.55 0.00
CA VAL A 456 -16.52 -9.05 1.23
C VAL A 456 -16.40 -7.54 1.28
N LEU A 457 -17.54 -6.83 1.26
CA LEU A 457 -17.63 -5.39 1.38
C LEU A 457 -18.02 -4.99 2.81
N LEU A 458 -17.14 -4.25 3.48
CA LEU A 458 -17.37 -3.75 4.83
C LEU A 458 -18.16 -2.44 4.79
N GLY A 459 -19.48 -2.53 4.93
CA GLY A 459 -20.44 -1.41 4.94
C GLY A 459 -20.87 -1.04 6.36
N TRP A 460 -19.91 -0.82 7.26
CA TRP A 460 -20.19 -0.56 8.66
C TRP A 460 -20.88 0.77 8.90
N ASN A 461 -21.74 0.81 9.90
CA ASN A 461 -22.29 2.02 10.47
C ASN A 461 -21.26 2.67 11.40
N VAL A 462 -20.42 3.56 10.84
CA VAL A 462 -19.36 4.24 11.57
C VAL A 462 -19.91 5.17 12.66
N ASP A 463 -21.16 5.64 12.52
CA ASP A 463 -21.80 6.53 13.50
C ASP A 463 -22.00 5.85 14.87
N GLU A 464 -22.13 4.51 14.89
CA GLU A 464 -22.20 3.75 16.14
C GLU A 464 -20.87 3.79 16.92
N LEU A 465 -19.73 3.93 16.25
CA LEU A 465 -18.43 4.07 16.92
C LEU A 465 -18.32 5.39 17.69
N ALA A 466 -19.10 6.40 17.33
CA ALA A 466 -19.14 7.68 18.04
C ALA A 466 -20.03 7.62 19.30
N SER A 467 -20.82 6.56 19.47
CA SER A 467 -21.68 6.39 20.64
C SER A 467 -20.88 6.06 21.89
N ARG A 468 -21.29 6.62 23.03
CA ARG A 468 -20.78 6.25 24.37
C ARG A 468 -21.59 5.13 25.03
N THR A 469 -22.78 4.85 24.51
CA THR A 469 -23.66 3.81 25.04
C THR A 469 -23.44 2.52 24.25
N PRO A 470 -23.30 1.36 24.93
CA PRO A 470 -23.18 0.08 24.26
C PRO A 470 -24.46 -0.21 23.48
N THR A 471 -24.37 -0.14 22.16
CA THR A 471 -25.45 -0.54 21.25
C THR A 471 -25.34 -2.04 20.97
N PRO A 472 -26.44 -2.81 21.06
CA PRO A 472 -26.38 -4.23 20.71
C PRO A 472 -25.97 -4.35 19.24
N ALA A 473 -24.93 -5.14 18.97
CA ALA A 473 -24.42 -5.32 17.63
C ALA A 473 -25.50 -5.91 16.72
N ARG A 474 -25.93 -5.16 15.72
CA ARG A 474 -26.89 -5.60 14.71
C ARG A 474 -26.17 -5.65 13.38
N ASN A 475 -25.89 -6.86 12.91
CA ASN A 475 -25.23 -7.06 11.63
C ASN A 475 -26.10 -7.89 10.72
N ALA A 476 -26.14 -7.50 9.46
CA ALA A 476 -26.72 -8.29 8.39
C ALA A 476 -25.65 -8.56 7.34
N VAL A 477 -25.68 -9.75 6.76
CA VAL A 477 -24.91 -10.07 5.56
C VAL A 477 -25.90 -10.13 4.41
N ARG A 478 -25.71 -9.27 3.42
CA ARG A 478 -26.46 -9.31 2.17
C ARG A 478 -25.56 -9.90 1.09
N GLU A 479 -26.00 -11.01 0.52
CA GLU A 479 -25.32 -11.70 -0.56
C GLU A 479 -25.91 -11.30 -1.91
N ILE A 480 -25.06 -10.92 -2.86
CA ILE A 480 -25.43 -10.55 -4.22
C ILE A 480 -24.48 -11.28 -5.17
N PRO A 481 -24.96 -12.15 -6.06
CA PRO A 481 -24.08 -12.83 -7.02
C PRO A 481 -23.31 -11.81 -7.86
N LEU A 482 -22.00 -12.03 -8.09
CA LEU A 482 -21.19 -11.03 -8.82
C LEU A 482 -21.68 -10.79 -10.26
N HIS A 483 -22.20 -11.84 -10.89
CA HIS A 483 -22.75 -11.80 -12.25
C HIS A 483 -24.17 -11.22 -12.33
N ASP A 484 -24.84 -11.05 -11.18
CA ASP A 484 -26.22 -10.52 -11.07
C ASP A 484 -26.20 -9.18 -10.34
N GLY A 485 -25.51 -8.19 -10.92
CA GLY A 485 -25.41 -6.83 -10.39
C GLY A 485 -24.45 -6.62 -9.21
N GLY A 486 -23.82 -7.68 -8.68
CA GLY A 486 -22.87 -7.56 -7.56
C GLY A 486 -21.64 -6.69 -7.88
N VAL A 487 -21.13 -6.71 -9.11
CA VAL A 487 -20.03 -5.82 -9.53
C VAL A 487 -20.48 -4.36 -9.55
N GLU A 488 -21.68 -4.07 -10.05
CA GLU A 488 -22.23 -2.71 -10.09
C GLU A 488 -22.45 -2.16 -8.68
N GLU A 489 -22.97 -2.98 -7.77
CA GLU A 489 -23.17 -2.60 -6.36
C GLU A 489 -21.81 -2.33 -5.66
N LEU A 490 -20.79 -3.16 -5.92
CA LEU A 490 -19.44 -2.95 -5.40
C LEU A 490 -18.88 -1.61 -5.87
N LEU A 491 -18.96 -1.34 -7.18
CA LEU A 491 -18.46 -0.11 -7.77
C LEU A 491 -19.22 1.10 -7.22
N THR A 492 -20.54 1.01 -7.06
CA THR A 492 -21.36 2.12 -6.55
C THR A 492 -21.05 2.45 -5.10
N ARG A 493 -20.84 1.44 -4.24
CA ARG A 493 -20.65 1.64 -2.80
C ARG A 493 -19.22 1.91 -2.38
N ALA A 494 -18.23 1.40 -3.12
CA ALA A 494 -16.82 1.44 -2.70
C ALA A 494 -15.95 2.39 -3.52
N GLN A 495 -16.46 2.99 -4.62
CA GLN A 495 -15.68 3.73 -5.63
C GLN A 495 -14.61 4.67 -5.04
N ASP A 496 -15.01 5.50 -4.08
CA ASP A 496 -14.19 6.61 -3.57
C ASP A 496 -12.88 6.17 -2.89
N TYR A 497 -12.84 4.94 -2.38
CA TYR A 497 -11.72 4.44 -1.59
C TYR A 497 -11.18 3.10 -2.05
N LEU A 498 -11.87 2.45 -2.99
CA LEU A 498 -11.46 1.18 -3.56
C LEU A 498 -10.26 1.33 -4.48
N PHE A 499 -10.21 2.39 -5.28
CA PHE A 499 -9.14 2.57 -6.26
C PHE A 499 -7.96 3.35 -5.70
N HIS A 500 -6.77 2.81 -5.94
CA HIS A 500 -5.53 3.46 -5.56
C HIS A 500 -4.96 4.23 -6.75
N GLY A 501 -4.61 5.50 -6.54
CA GLY A 501 -4.23 6.41 -7.62
C GLY A 501 -2.94 7.17 -7.36
N HIS A 502 -2.05 7.16 -8.35
CA HIS A 502 -0.82 7.95 -8.35
C HIS A 502 -0.72 8.87 -9.56
N HIS A 503 -0.43 10.15 -9.30
CA HIS A 503 -0.24 11.15 -10.35
C HIS A 503 0.82 10.74 -11.37
N LEU A 504 1.88 10.05 -10.93
CA LEU A 504 3.01 9.65 -11.78
C LEU A 504 2.70 8.48 -12.72
N LEU A 505 1.61 7.72 -12.50
CA LEU A 505 1.21 6.59 -13.37
C LEU A 505 0.05 6.93 -14.33
N ARG A 506 -0.39 8.20 -14.38
CA ARG A 506 -1.57 8.60 -15.17
C ARG A 506 -1.45 8.35 -16.67
N SER A 507 -0.23 8.19 -17.20
CA SER A 507 -0.02 7.81 -18.60
C SER A 507 -0.42 6.36 -18.91
N VAL A 508 -0.45 5.48 -17.91
CA VAL A 508 -0.73 4.04 -18.06
C VAL A 508 -2.02 3.63 -17.35
N TYR A 509 -2.41 4.37 -16.33
CA TYR A 509 -3.56 4.06 -15.49
C TYR A 509 -4.16 5.33 -14.89
N ASP A 510 -5.35 5.69 -15.36
CA ASP A 510 -6.15 6.76 -14.75
C ASP A 510 -7.27 6.15 -13.89
N PRO A 511 -7.11 6.13 -12.54
CA PRO A 511 -8.05 5.46 -11.64
C PRO A 511 -9.53 5.80 -11.85
N PRO A 512 -9.96 7.08 -11.97
CA PRO A 512 -11.37 7.41 -12.13
C PRO A 512 -11.97 6.96 -13.47
N ARG A 513 -11.15 6.74 -14.50
CA ARG A 513 -11.63 6.38 -15.85
C ARG A 513 -11.48 4.89 -16.16
N ASP A 514 -10.31 4.33 -15.86
CA ASP A 514 -9.94 3.00 -16.32
C ASP A 514 -10.24 1.93 -15.27
N ALA A 515 -10.10 2.25 -13.98
CA ALA A 515 -10.10 1.24 -12.93
C ALA A 515 -11.44 0.54 -12.71
N PRO A 516 -12.61 1.21 -12.74
CA PRO A 516 -13.89 0.54 -12.65
C PRO A 516 -14.11 -0.47 -13.77
N ALA A 517 -13.79 -0.08 -15.02
CA ALA A 517 -13.91 -0.95 -16.17
C ALA A 517 -12.96 -2.16 -16.08
N ARG A 518 -11.68 -1.94 -15.75
CA ARG A 518 -10.70 -3.02 -15.59
C ARG A 518 -11.07 -3.99 -14.46
N LEU A 519 -11.63 -3.48 -13.36
CA LEU A 519 -12.12 -4.32 -12.25
C LEU A 519 -13.35 -5.12 -12.68
N ALA A 520 -14.31 -4.48 -13.36
CA ALA A 520 -15.49 -5.16 -13.87
C ALA A 520 -15.10 -6.26 -14.86
N ASP A 521 -14.21 -5.98 -15.82
CA ASP A 521 -13.69 -6.96 -16.78
C ASP A 521 -13.00 -8.12 -16.05
N ALA A 522 -12.13 -7.83 -15.07
CA ALA A 522 -11.44 -8.86 -14.29
C ALA A 522 -12.39 -9.77 -13.51
N LEU A 523 -13.54 -9.26 -13.05
CA LEU A 523 -14.55 -10.05 -12.33
C LEU A 523 -15.58 -10.70 -13.28
N ALA A 524 -15.82 -10.14 -14.47
CA ALA A 524 -16.80 -10.59 -15.46
C ALA A 524 -16.25 -11.67 -16.42
N ASP A 525 -15.00 -11.52 -16.91
CA ASP A 525 -14.31 -12.52 -17.75
C ASP A 525 -14.19 -13.89 -17.07
N ASN A 526 -14.30 -13.84 -15.75
CA ASN A 526 -14.31 -14.94 -14.82
C ASN A 526 -15.64 -15.73 -14.80
N GLY A 527 -16.77 -15.08 -15.14
CA GLY A 527 -18.09 -15.72 -15.26
C GLY A 527 -18.37 -16.36 -16.62
N ALA A 528 -17.79 -15.83 -17.70
CA ALA A 528 -18.05 -16.33 -19.07
C ALA A 528 -17.30 -17.63 -19.43
N ALA A 529 -16.29 -18.01 -18.64
CA ALA A 529 -15.41 -19.15 -18.94
C ALA A 529 -15.95 -20.53 -18.46
N ALA A 530 -17.04 -20.57 -17.70
CA ALA A 530 -17.64 -21.81 -17.21
C ALA A 530 -19.15 -21.86 -17.59
N PRO A 531 -19.59 -22.77 -18.48
CA PRO A 531 -21.01 -23.05 -18.59
C PRO A 531 -21.45 -23.65 -17.25
N LEU A 532 -22.28 -22.91 -16.51
CA LEU A 532 -22.94 -23.37 -15.29
C LEU A 532 -23.68 -24.68 -15.59
N GLN A 533 -23.07 -25.82 -15.27
CA GLN A 533 -23.81 -27.07 -15.20
C GLN A 533 -24.55 -27.09 -13.86
N PRO A 534 -25.89 -27.24 -13.85
CA PRO A 534 -26.70 -27.18 -12.63
C PRO A 534 -26.55 -28.42 -11.72
N SER A 535 -25.53 -29.25 -11.94
CA SER A 535 -25.36 -30.55 -11.27
C SER A 535 -24.00 -30.74 -10.57
N GLY A 536 -23.10 -29.75 -10.65
CA GLY A 536 -21.87 -29.70 -9.84
C GLY A 536 -21.94 -28.51 -8.91
N GLY A 537 -21.92 -28.73 -7.59
CA GLY A 537 -22.18 -27.73 -6.54
C GLY A 537 -21.16 -26.58 -6.39
N GLY A 538 -20.66 -26.01 -7.49
CA GLY A 538 -19.84 -24.80 -7.46
C GLY A 538 -20.73 -23.57 -7.32
N ILE A 539 -20.78 -22.99 -6.12
CA ILE A 539 -21.45 -21.71 -5.88
C ILE A 539 -20.67 -20.62 -6.63
N ALA A 540 -21.32 -19.88 -7.52
CA ALA A 540 -20.71 -18.76 -8.21
C ALA A 540 -20.26 -17.70 -7.19
N PRO A 541 -19.12 -17.01 -7.38
CA PRO A 541 -18.67 -16.03 -6.40
C PRO A 541 -19.68 -14.89 -6.25
N ALA A 542 -19.89 -14.49 -5.00
CA ALA A 542 -20.81 -13.43 -4.62
C ALA A 542 -20.10 -12.26 -3.94
N LEU A 543 -20.75 -11.10 -4.00
CA LEU A 543 -20.49 -9.96 -3.14
C LEU A 543 -21.26 -10.14 -1.83
N HIS A 544 -20.55 -10.18 -0.71
CA HIS A 544 -21.14 -10.20 0.63
C HIS A 544 -20.97 -8.81 1.27
N CYS A 545 -22.06 -8.06 1.35
CA CYS A 545 -22.11 -6.78 2.05
C CYS A 545 -22.39 -7.02 3.53
N ILE A 546 -21.43 -6.68 4.39
CA ILE A 546 -21.63 -6.68 5.84
C ILE A 546 -22.11 -5.30 6.24
N GLU A 547 -23.38 -5.21 6.64
CA GLU A 547 -24.05 -3.96 7.02
C GLU A 547 -24.37 -3.95 8.51
N GLY A 548 -24.39 -2.75 9.11
CA GLY A 548 -24.71 -2.55 10.52
C GLY A 548 -23.48 -2.33 11.39
N SER A 549 -23.51 -2.87 12.61
CA SER A 549 -22.48 -2.61 13.62
C SER A 549 -21.10 -3.15 13.23
N VAL A 550 -20.03 -2.52 13.74
CA VAL A 550 -18.67 -3.03 13.52
C VAL A 550 -18.46 -4.29 14.35
N ASN A 551 -18.36 -5.44 13.70
CA ASN A 551 -18.10 -6.73 14.35
C ASN A 551 -17.19 -7.59 13.49
N PHE A 552 -16.03 -7.92 14.04
CA PHE A 552 -15.03 -8.74 13.36
C PHE A 552 -15.37 -10.24 13.42
N ASP A 553 -16.21 -10.72 14.34
CA ASP A 553 -16.52 -12.14 14.51
C ASP A 553 -17.28 -12.70 13.31
N LEU A 554 -18.40 -12.06 12.97
CA LEU A 554 -19.23 -12.43 11.83
C LEU A 554 -18.42 -12.34 10.53
N ALA A 555 -17.66 -11.26 10.37
CA ALA A 555 -16.83 -11.05 9.19
C ALA A 555 -15.72 -12.10 9.08
N THR A 556 -15.08 -12.46 10.19
CA THR A 556 -14.03 -13.50 10.22
C THR A 556 -14.62 -14.87 9.91
N GLN A 557 -15.75 -15.23 10.52
CA GLN A 557 -16.44 -16.49 10.24
C GLN A 557 -16.85 -16.61 8.77
N LEU A 558 -17.39 -15.53 8.19
CA LEU A 558 -17.74 -15.49 6.77
C LEU A 558 -16.51 -15.70 5.88
N VAL A 559 -15.43 -14.95 6.12
CA VAL A 559 -14.20 -15.06 5.30
C VAL A 559 -13.59 -16.45 5.41
N LEU A 560 -13.46 -17.00 6.61
CA LEU A 560 -12.93 -18.36 6.80
C LEU A 560 -13.85 -19.43 6.19
N GLY A 561 -15.17 -19.24 6.27
CA GLY A 561 -16.15 -20.10 5.61
C GLY A 561 -15.98 -20.11 4.09
N LEU A 562 -15.84 -18.94 3.47
CA LEU A 562 -15.61 -18.82 2.03
C LEU A 562 -14.27 -19.43 1.59
N LEU A 563 -13.23 -19.30 2.41
CA LEU A 563 -11.91 -19.88 2.12
C LEU A 563 -11.89 -21.42 2.23
N SER A 564 -12.74 -21.98 3.10
CA SER A 564 -12.83 -23.42 3.39
C SER A 564 -13.94 -24.15 2.61
N ALA A 565 -14.89 -23.42 2.03
CA ALA A 565 -15.96 -23.98 1.19
C ALA A 565 -15.40 -24.53 -0.13
N GLY A 566 -14.90 -25.76 -0.10
CA GLY A 566 -14.31 -26.44 -1.26
C GLY A 566 -13.97 -27.92 -1.03
N ALA A 567 -14.68 -28.60 -0.12
CA ALA A 567 -14.58 -30.07 0.06
C ALA A 567 -15.81 -30.78 -0.53
#